data_AF-A0A3A4ZW82-F1
#
_entry.id   AF-A0A3A4ZW82-F1
#
_cell.length_a   1.000
_cell.length_b   1.000
_cell.length_c   1.000
_cell.angle_alpha   90.00
_cell.angle_beta   90.00
_cell.angle_gamma   90.00
#
_symmetry.space_group_name_H-M   'P 1'
#
loop_
_entity.id
_entity.type
_entity.pdbx_description
1 polymer ?
#
loop_
_entity_poly.entity_id
_entity_poly.type
_entity_poly.pdbx_seq_one_letter_code
_entity_poly.pdbx_strand_id
1 'polypeptide(L)'
;MCPYKGLLSARFMIVAKSMIPIEEERIRKWAHAIEGEITLSLVVKEDEPGSRMARFCEDLVRLVPRIRVDREEGEEEQETTEIRVRPNIRYRAVPHGHELEPFLEAVKSSRPLKETLPSEFRQSARRVDLPAQIEVYVSPQCPFCPTAVSRCLSLADANPRIQAIVVDSTLFPALSATRGVRSLPTVILDGQFRWTGSFELKDLVEMIARRDPSLLGADSLKQFLDESRAEILADMMADRGMVFQGFYTLLTHSKWPVRLGAMVAFEHLVEKRPDLSSGLIEALWEKFPDLDDPVKGDILYLFGQSGVPAAFHFLEAVLGGPCSHELREAAEEALESLSHHFGRG
;
A
#
# COMPACT_ATOMS: atom_id res chain seq x y z
N MET A 1 -52.92 -5.71 46.97
CA MET A 1 -52.22 -5.69 48.28
C MET A 1 -51.03 -6.62 48.16
N CYS A 2 -49.87 -6.09 47.78
CA CYS A 2 -48.75 -5.70 48.67
C CYS A 2 -47.61 -6.76 48.49
N PRO A 3 -46.33 -6.43 48.75
CA PRO A 3 -45.46 -5.73 47.82
C PRO A 3 -44.04 -6.36 47.76
N TYR A 4 -43.26 -6.13 46.71
CA TYR A 4 -41.79 -6.06 46.82
C TYR A 4 -41.25 -5.07 45.79
N LYS A 5 -41.26 -3.80 46.19
CA LYS A 5 -40.28 -2.80 45.75
C LYS A 5 -39.00 -3.07 46.55
N GLY A 6 -37.86 -3.21 45.89
CA GLY A 6 -36.59 -3.32 46.60
C GLY A 6 -35.37 -3.49 45.70
N LEU A 7 -34.70 -2.38 45.40
CA LEU A 7 -33.27 -2.27 45.11
C LEU A 7 -32.68 -3.16 43.99
N LEU A 8 -32.82 -2.72 42.74
CA LEU A 8 -31.70 -2.85 41.80
C LEU A 8 -30.83 -1.61 41.96
N SER A 9 -29.93 -1.75 42.92
CA SER A 9 -28.79 -0.90 43.21
C SER A 9 -28.10 -0.43 41.92
N ALA A 10 -27.89 0.89 41.85
CA ALA A 10 -26.96 1.55 40.94
C ALA A 10 -25.59 0.87 41.05
N ARG A 11 -25.32 -0.08 40.16
CA ARG A 11 -23.97 -0.61 39.95
C ARG A 11 -23.20 0.47 39.21
N PHE A 12 -22.38 1.18 39.96
CA PHE A 12 -21.23 1.94 39.48
C PHE A 12 -20.63 1.26 38.25
N MET A 13 -20.86 1.83 37.05
CA MET A 13 -19.91 1.71 35.96
C MET A 13 -18.68 2.47 36.42
N ILE A 14 -17.74 1.76 37.02
CA ILE A 14 -16.34 2.19 36.96
C ILE A 14 -16.00 2.15 35.48
N VAL A 15 -16.15 3.28 34.80
CA VAL A 15 -15.66 3.47 33.44
C VAL A 15 -14.14 3.37 33.57
N ALA A 16 -13.59 2.18 33.32
CA ALA A 16 -12.16 2.03 33.17
C ALA A 16 -11.76 2.95 32.01
N LYS A 17 -10.99 4.02 32.32
CA LYS A 17 -10.50 4.97 31.33
C LYS A 17 -9.84 4.20 30.19
N SER A 18 -10.22 4.47 28.93
CA SER A 18 -9.54 3.84 27.80
C SER A 18 -8.22 4.55 27.48
N MET A 19 -8.15 5.86 27.74
CA MET A 19 -6.95 6.68 27.53
C MET A 19 -6.01 6.67 28.73
N ILE A 20 -4.71 6.57 28.45
CA ILE A 20 -3.66 6.71 29.48
C ILE A 20 -3.36 8.19 29.77
N PRO A 21 -2.84 8.56 30.96
CA PRO A 21 -2.66 9.97 31.34
C PRO A 21 -1.84 10.82 30.36
N ILE A 22 -0.82 10.24 29.72
CA ILE A 22 0.01 10.93 28.72
C ILE A 22 -0.76 11.25 27.42
N GLU A 23 -1.77 10.45 27.08
CA GLU A 23 -2.66 10.72 25.96
C GLU A 23 -3.68 11.80 26.32
N GLU A 24 -4.26 11.73 27.52
CA GLU A 24 -5.17 12.77 28.02
C GLU A 24 -4.49 14.16 27.99
N GLU A 25 -3.25 14.25 28.46
CA GLU A 25 -2.46 15.49 28.45
C GLU A 25 -2.21 16.00 27.02
N ARG A 26 -1.87 15.10 26.09
CA ARG A 26 -1.63 15.46 24.70
C ARG A 26 -2.90 16.01 24.03
N ILE A 27 -4.04 15.36 24.27
CA ILE A 27 -5.35 15.81 23.77
C ILE A 27 -5.71 17.18 24.34
N ARG A 28 -5.49 17.41 25.65
CA ARG A 28 -5.73 18.73 26.28
C ARG A 28 -4.86 19.82 25.67
N LYS A 29 -3.57 19.52 25.45
CA LYS A 29 -2.65 20.46 24.81
C LYS A 29 -3.08 20.78 23.38
N TRP A 30 -3.41 19.76 22.58
CA TRP A 30 -3.93 19.91 21.23
C TRP A 30 -5.25 20.72 21.22
N ALA A 31 -6.11 20.50 22.20
CA ALA A 31 -7.38 21.22 22.32
C ALA A 31 -7.20 22.72 22.50
N HIS A 32 -6.05 23.23 22.93
CA HIS A 32 -5.82 24.69 22.93
C HIS A 32 -5.64 25.28 21.53
N ALA A 33 -5.29 24.44 20.54
CA ALA A 33 -5.02 24.86 19.16
C ALA A 33 -6.23 24.70 18.21
N ILE A 34 -7.37 24.19 18.70
CA ILE A 34 -8.59 24.09 17.89
C ILE A 34 -9.39 25.41 17.96
N GLU A 35 -9.95 25.79 16.82
CA GLU A 35 -10.85 26.94 16.66
C GLU A 35 -12.23 26.41 16.25
N GLY A 36 -13.30 26.95 16.86
CA GLY A 36 -14.67 26.51 16.59
C GLY A 36 -15.07 25.17 17.23
N GLU A 37 -16.27 24.73 16.87
CA GLU A 37 -16.81 23.41 17.21
C GLU A 37 -16.41 22.40 16.13
N ILE A 38 -16.18 21.15 16.53
CA ILE A 38 -15.81 20.06 15.64
C ILE A 38 -16.84 18.95 15.76
N THR A 39 -17.37 18.50 14.63
CA THR A 39 -18.31 17.37 14.58
C THR A 39 -17.64 16.18 13.91
N LEU A 40 -17.67 15.04 14.60
CA LEU A 40 -17.29 13.73 14.08
C LEU A 40 -18.53 12.86 14.03
N SER A 41 -18.56 11.86 13.14
CA SER A 41 -19.57 10.79 13.20
C SER A 41 -18.94 9.49 13.66
N LEU A 42 -19.65 8.72 14.47
CA LEU A 42 -19.29 7.35 14.84
C LEU A 42 -20.36 6.42 14.28
N VAL A 43 -19.98 5.63 13.28
CA VAL A 43 -20.75 4.46 12.85
C VAL A 43 -20.37 3.31 13.77
N VAL A 44 -21.34 2.78 14.51
CA VAL A 44 -21.09 1.78 15.56
C VAL A 44 -21.83 0.48 15.29
N LYS A 45 -21.12 -0.64 15.42
CA LYS A 45 -21.71 -1.97 15.53
C LYS A 45 -21.67 -2.46 16.98
N GLU A 46 -22.60 -3.35 17.32
CA GLU A 46 -22.65 -4.01 18.62
C GLU A 46 -21.60 -5.13 18.72
N ASP A 47 -20.32 -4.77 18.63
CA ASP A 47 -19.18 -5.68 18.74
C ASP A 47 -18.06 -5.10 19.63
N GLU A 48 -16.98 -5.87 19.81
CA GLU A 48 -15.82 -5.45 20.60
C GLU A 48 -15.13 -4.21 20.01
N PRO A 49 -14.87 -4.13 18.68
CA PRO A 49 -14.35 -2.93 18.05
C PRO A 49 -15.23 -1.69 18.26
N GLY A 50 -16.55 -1.84 18.03
CA GLY A 50 -17.57 -0.82 18.26
C GLY A 50 -17.52 -0.28 19.68
N SER A 51 -17.50 -1.18 20.67
CA SER A 51 -17.42 -0.83 22.08
C SER A 51 -16.16 -0.04 22.42
N ARG A 52 -15.00 -0.40 21.85
CA ARG A 52 -13.73 0.30 22.11
C ARG A 52 -13.67 1.67 21.46
N MET A 53 -14.13 1.79 20.22
CA MET A 53 -14.17 3.05 19.48
C MET A 53 -15.18 4.03 20.10
N ALA A 54 -16.33 3.53 20.58
CA ALA A 54 -17.30 4.33 21.32
C ALA A 54 -16.72 4.91 22.61
N ARG A 55 -16.00 4.09 23.40
CA ARG A 55 -15.32 4.56 24.63
C ARG A 55 -14.28 5.63 24.35
N PHE A 56 -13.47 5.46 23.30
CA PHE A 56 -12.51 6.48 22.89
C PHE A 56 -13.20 7.81 22.55
N CYS A 57 -14.31 7.76 21.80
CA CYS A 57 -15.08 8.95 21.45
C CYS A 57 -15.69 9.63 22.69
N GLU A 58 -16.20 8.86 23.65
CA GLU A 58 -16.72 9.36 24.93
C GLU A 58 -15.62 10.06 25.73
N ASP A 59 -14.43 9.47 25.82
CA ASP A 59 -13.27 10.08 26.48
C ASP A 59 -12.81 11.36 25.76
N LEU A 60 -12.82 11.38 24.42
CA LEU A 60 -12.46 12.55 23.62
C LEU A 60 -13.41 13.73 23.87
N VAL A 61 -14.73 13.50 23.85
CA VAL A 61 -15.76 14.52 24.15
C VAL A 61 -15.61 15.03 25.59
N ARG A 62 -15.33 14.14 26.55
CA ARG A 62 -15.11 14.49 27.95
C ARG A 62 -13.88 15.38 28.15
N LEU A 63 -12.80 15.13 27.41
CA LEU A 63 -11.57 15.92 27.48
C LEU A 63 -11.67 17.24 26.71
N VAL A 64 -12.45 17.26 25.62
CA VAL A 64 -12.57 18.39 24.71
C VAL A 64 -14.05 18.68 24.44
N PRO A 65 -14.71 19.49 25.30
CA PRO A 65 -16.14 19.79 25.16
C PRO A 65 -16.57 20.48 23.85
N ARG A 66 -15.61 20.97 23.06
CA ARG A 66 -15.83 21.54 21.72
C ARG A 66 -15.95 20.48 20.62
N ILE A 67 -15.67 19.22 20.93
CA ILE A 67 -15.90 18.09 20.03
C ILE A 67 -17.28 17.52 20.34
N ARG A 68 -18.06 17.34 19.28
CA ARG A 68 -19.29 16.57 19.26
C ARG A 68 -19.09 15.32 18.42
N VAL A 69 -19.59 14.19 18.91
CA VAL A 69 -19.61 12.93 18.17
C VAL A 69 -21.06 12.50 17.98
N ASP A 70 -21.54 12.56 16.75
CA ASP A 70 -22.86 12.07 16.39
C ASP A 70 -22.80 10.56 16.14
N ARG A 71 -23.70 9.79 16.76
CA ARG A 71 -23.80 8.35 16.51
C ARG A 71 -24.71 8.11 15.33
N GLU A 72 -24.21 7.37 14.35
CA GLU A 72 -24.96 6.92 13.19
C GLU A 72 -25.15 5.39 13.30
N GLU A 73 -26.38 4.93 13.11
CA GLU A 73 -26.61 3.53 12.83
C GLU A 73 -26.06 3.25 11.43
N GLY A 74 -25.23 2.22 11.31
CA GLY A 74 -24.67 1.85 10.00
C GLY A 74 -25.79 1.53 9.02
N GLU A 75 -25.63 1.95 7.76
CA GLU A 75 -26.47 1.45 6.66
C GLU A 75 -26.38 -0.08 6.60
N GLU A 76 -27.42 -0.78 6.12
CA GLU A 76 -27.44 -2.25 6.05
C GLU A 76 -26.22 -2.83 5.29
N GLU A 77 -25.65 -2.06 4.37
CA GLU A 77 -24.45 -2.40 3.58
C GLU A 77 -23.11 -2.00 4.25
N GLN A 78 -23.12 -1.20 5.32
CA GLN A 78 -21.90 -0.77 6.02
C GLN A 78 -21.42 -1.84 7.01
N GLU A 79 -20.42 -2.61 6.57
CA GLU A 79 -19.97 -3.80 7.29
C GLU A 79 -19.11 -3.52 8.55
N THR A 80 -18.62 -2.30 8.80
CA THR A 80 -17.60 -2.06 9.84
C THR A 80 -17.84 -0.78 10.66
N THR A 81 -17.59 -0.86 11.98
CA THR A 81 -17.47 0.32 12.85
C THR A 81 -16.39 1.29 12.35
N GLU A 82 -16.71 2.58 12.24
CA GLU A 82 -15.76 3.62 11.82
C GLU A 82 -16.04 4.98 12.45
N ILE A 83 -14.96 5.73 12.75
CA ILE A 83 -15.02 7.16 13.08
C ILE A 83 -14.83 7.95 11.78
N ARG A 84 -15.80 8.78 11.42
CA ARG A 84 -15.74 9.69 10.28
C ARG A 84 -15.28 11.05 10.77
N VAL A 85 -14.05 11.40 10.41
CA VAL A 85 -13.46 12.70 10.75
C VAL A 85 -13.92 13.77 9.76
N ARG A 86 -14.04 13.37 8.48
CA ARG A 86 -14.57 14.17 7.36
C ARG A 86 -15.25 13.23 6.36
N PRO A 87 -15.99 13.74 5.35
CA PRO A 87 -16.64 12.88 4.36
C PRO A 87 -15.71 11.86 3.67
N ASN A 88 -14.44 12.22 3.51
CA ASN A 88 -13.42 11.40 2.85
C ASN A 88 -12.30 10.91 3.78
N ILE A 89 -12.40 11.09 5.10
CA ILE A 89 -11.40 10.62 6.07
C ILE A 89 -12.09 9.77 7.14
N ARG A 90 -11.70 8.49 7.21
CA ARG A 90 -12.32 7.48 8.06
C ARG A 90 -11.27 6.73 8.87
N TYR A 91 -11.63 6.36 10.09
CA TYR A 91 -10.81 5.57 11.01
C TYR A 91 -11.58 4.32 11.43
N ARG A 92 -11.08 3.17 11.02
CA ARG A 92 -11.41 1.84 11.53
C ARG A 92 -10.30 1.42 12.49
N ALA A 93 -10.13 2.21 13.54
CA ALA A 93 -9.06 2.07 14.51
C ALA A 93 -9.46 2.81 15.80
N VAL A 94 -8.81 2.46 16.91
CA VAL A 94 -8.81 3.31 18.11
C VAL A 94 -7.53 4.15 18.09
N PRO A 95 -7.60 5.49 17.93
CA PRO A 95 -6.41 6.35 17.75
C PRO A 95 -5.58 6.55 19.03
N HIS A 96 -4.91 5.50 19.49
CA HIS A 96 -4.02 5.52 20.65
C HIS A 96 -2.53 5.53 20.26
N GLY A 97 -1.68 5.83 21.23
CA GLY A 97 -0.23 5.70 21.13
C GLY A 97 0.37 6.54 20.01
N HIS A 98 0.96 5.85 19.03
CA HIS A 98 1.60 6.45 17.86
C HIS A 98 0.57 7.03 16.86
N GLU A 99 -0.65 6.50 16.82
CA GLU A 99 -1.71 6.92 15.89
C GLU A 99 -2.58 8.07 16.43
N LEU A 100 -2.39 8.47 17.69
CA LEU A 100 -3.12 9.59 18.28
C LEU A 100 -2.79 10.92 17.58
N GLU A 101 -1.51 11.19 17.30
CA GLU A 101 -1.08 12.47 16.70
C GLU A 101 -1.64 12.66 15.28
N PRO A 102 -1.51 11.70 14.34
CA PRO A 102 -2.10 11.84 13.01
C PRO A 102 -3.63 12.03 13.04
N PHE A 103 -4.32 11.37 13.98
CA PHE A 103 -5.76 11.54 14.16
C PHE A 103 -6.12 12.96 14.61
N LEU A 104 -5.45 13.49 15.64
CA LEU A 104 -5.69 14.84 16.13
C LEU A 104 -5.42 15.91 15.06
N GLU A 105 -4.39 15.71 14.22
CA GLU A 105 -4.09 16.59 13.10
C GLU A 105 -5.18 16.55 12.01
N ALA A 106 -5.73 15.37 11.70
CA ALA A 106 -6.85 15.26 10.76
C ALA A 106 -8.13 15.96 11.27
N VAL A 107 -8.38 15.87 12.59
CA VAL A 107 -9.54 16.46 13.27
C VAL A 107 -9.48 17.99 13.31
N LYS A 108 -8.30 18.58 13.49
CA LYS A 108 -8.11 20.02 13.78
C LYS A 108 -8.75 20.99 12.78
N SER A 109 -8.92 20.60 11.51
CA SER A 109 -9.69 21.27 10.44
C SER A 109 -9.40 22.75 10.09
N SER A 110 -8.74 23.54 10.93
CA SER A 110 -8.59 25.00 10.75
C SER A 110 -7.49 25.38 9.75
N ARG A 111 -6.61 24.44 9.41
CA ARG A 111 -5.64 24.55 8.32
C ARG A 111 -5.61 23.20 7.60
N PRO A 112 -5.40 23.16 6.27
CA PRO A 112 -5.01 21.92 5.62
C PRO A 112 -3.81 21.32 6.36
N LEU A 113 -3.57 20.02 6.23
CA LEU A 113 -2.41 19.29 6.76
C LEU A 113 -1.10 19.78 6.08
N LYS A 114 -0.85 21.10 6.20
CA LYS A 114 -0.13 21.97 5.26
C LYS A 114 1.38 21.81 5.36
N GLU A 115 1.85 21.02 6.32
CA GLU A 115 3.27 20.90 6.66
C GLU A 115 3.84 19.51 6.32
N THR A 116 3.03 18.54 5.88
CA THR A 116 3.51 17.17 5.60
C THR A 116 3.74 16.89 4.13
N LEU A 117 3.07 17.61 3.21
CA LEU A 117 3.19 17.41 1.76
C LEU A 117 3.95 18.55 1.08
N PRO A 118 5.05 18.26 0.36
CA PRO A 118 5.65 19.17 -0.62
C PRO A 118 4.60 19.79 -1.56
N SER A 119 4.84 21.04 -1.97
CA SER A 119 3.88 21.83 -2.77
C SER A 119 3.52 21.17 -4.10
N GLU A 120 4.48 20.51 -4.74
CA GLU A 120 4.31 19.75 -5.98
C GLU A 120 3.26 18.63 -5.83
N PHE A 121 3.38 17.79 -4.80
CA PHE A 121 2.46 16.67 -4.57
C PHE A 121 1.08 17.17 -4.19
N ARG A 122 0.99 18.27 -3.44
CA ARG A 122 -0.28 18.91 -3.13
C ARG A 122 -0.98 19.42 -4.38
N GLN A 123 -0.23 20.02 -5.31
CA GLN A 123 -0.80 20.50 -6.57
C GLN A 123 -1.28 19.34 -7.44
N SER A 124 -0.52 18.25 -7.50
CA SER A 124 -0.93 17.02 -8.18
C SER A 124 -2.20 16.43 -7.56
N ALA A 125 -2.26 16.28 -6.23
CA ALA A 125 -3.44 15.76 -5.53
C ALA A 125 -4.69 16.61 -5.78
N ARG A 126 -4.56 17.95 -5.85
CA ARG A 126 -5.67 18.87 -6.17
C ARG A 126 -6.22 18.72 -7.58
N ARG A 127 -5.42 18.19 -8.52
CA ARG A 127 -5.80 17.96 -9.93
C ARG A 127 -6.40 16.56 -10.16
N VAL A 128 -6.57 15.78 -9.11
CA VAL A 128 -7.16 14.44 -9.20
C VAL A 128 -8.65 14.57 -9.47
N ASP A 129 -9.06 14.10 -10.65
CA ASP A 129 -10.46 14.16 -11.11
C ASP A 129 -11.23 12.86 -10.90
N LEU A 130 -10.51 11.73 -10.83
CA LEU A 130 -11.09 10.42 -10.56
C LEU A 130 -11.09 10.12 -9.05
N PRO A 131 -12.17 9.52 -8.50
CA PRO A 131 -12.14 9.03 -7.12
C PRO A 131 -10.96 8.09 -6.86
N ALA A 132 -10.43 8.17 -5.64
CA ALA A 132 -9.34 7.33 -5.16
C ALA A 132 -9.67 6.85 -3.75
N GLN A 133 -9.44 5.59 -3.44
CA GLN A 133 -9.55 5.05 -2.09
C GLN A 133 -8.21 4.53 -1.61
N ILE A 134 -7.71 5.11 -0.52
CA ILE A 134 -6.49 4.71 0.16
C ILE A 134 -6.89 4.01 1.46
N GLU A 135 -6.54 2.74 1.59
CA GLU A 135 -6.59 1.99 2.84
C GLU A 135 -5.19 1.93 3.45
N VAL A 136 -5.03 2.40 4.69
CA VAL A 136 -3.75 2.38 5.41
C VAL A 136 -3.87 1.45 6.61
N TYR A 137 -3.26 0.29 6.50
CA TYR A 137 -3.23 -0.71 7.56
C TYR A 137 -2.09 -0.42 8.55
N VAL A 138 -2.45 -0.36 9.83
CA VAL A 138 -1.56 -0.02 10.95
C VAL A 138 -1.72 -0.98 12.12
N SER A 139 -0.90 -0.79 13.16
CA SER A 139 -1.13 -1.34 14.50
C SER A 139 -0.68 -0.34 15.55
N PRO A 140 -1.23 -0.37 16.79
CA PRO A 140 -0.95 0.64 17.80
C PRO A 140 0.54 0.79 18.19
N GLN A 141 1.32 -0.28 18.04
CA GLN A 141 2.73 -0.34 18.46
C GLN A 141 3.71 -0.12 17.29
N CYS A 142 3.22 0.13 16.08
CA CYS A 142 4.04 0.31 14.89
C CYS A 142 4.67 1.73 14.86
N PRO A 143 5.99 1.87 14.99
CA PRO A 143 6.62 3.20 15.04
C PRO A 143 6.66 3.89 13.67
N PHE A 144 6.50 3.13 12.58
CA PHE A 144 6.57 3.65 11.20
C PHE A 144 5.20 4.02 10.62
N CYS A 145 4.12 3.52 11.22
CA CYS A 145 2.75 3.72 10.75
C CYS A 145 2.27 5.18 10.76
N PRO A 146 2.64 6.02 11.76
CA PRO A 146 2.18 7.41 11.79
C PRO A 146 2.60 8.22 10.58
N THR A 147 3.79 7.95 10.03
CA THR A 147 4.29 8.62 8.83
C THR A 147 3.46 8.27 7.60
N ALA A 148 3.11 6.99 7.42
CA ALA A 148 2.25 6.52 6.33
C ALA A 148 0.85 7.13 6.44
N VAL A 149 0.26 7.09 7.63
CA VAL A 149 -1.06 7.66 7.93
C VAL A 149 -1.08 9.16 7.65
N SER A 150 -0.12 9.93 8.20
CA SER A 150 -0.05 11.38 8.00
C SER A 150 0.06 11.76 6.51
N ARG A 151 0.86 11.03 5.73
CA ARG A 151 0.98 11.23 4.28
C ARG A 151 -0.35 11.00 3.56
N CYS A 152 -1.03 9.88 3.84
CA CYS A 152 -2.29 9.53 3.17
C CYS A 152 -3.44 10.46 3.55
N LEU A 153 -3.54 10.83 4.84
CA LEU A 153 -4.53 11.81 5.31
C LEU A 153 -4.31 13.18 4.68
N SER A 154 -3.06 13.59 4.50
CA SER A 154 -2.74 14.86 3.85
C SER A 154 -3.18 14.89 2.38
N LEU A 155 -3.15 13.74 1.69
CA LEU A 155 -3.66 13.63 0.31
C LEU A 155 -5.18 13.74 0.27
N ALA A 156 -5.87 13.05 1.19
CA ALA A 156 -7.33 13.16 1.35
C ALA A 156 -7.76 14.60 1.75
N ASP A 157 -7.03 15.26 2.64
CA ASP A 157 -7.29 16.66 3.00
C ASP A 157 -7.10 17.62 1.80
N ALA A 158 -6.17 17.31 0.90
CA ALA A 158 -5.92 18.14 -0.28
C ALA A 158 -7.02 18.03 -1.35
N ASN A 159 -7.76 16.92 -1.41
CA ASN A 159 -8.82 16.70 -2.41
C ASN A 159 -9.92 15.77 -1.89
N PRO A 160 -11.19 16.21 -1.82
CA PRO A 160 -12.31 15.40 -1.32
C PRO A 160 -12.61 14.13 -2.14
N ARG A 161 -12.09 14.01 -3.37
CA ARG A 161 -12.20 12.79 -4.19
C ARG A 161 -11.25 11.67 -3.74
N ILE A 162 -10.24 12.02 -2.94
CA ILE A 162 -9.31 11.05 -2.36
C ILE A 162 -9.85 10.68 -0.98
N GLN A 163 -10.28 9.43 -0.82
CA GLN A 163 -10.70 8.85 0.43
C GLN A 163 -9.52 8.21 1.13
N ALA A 164 -9.36 8.44 2.43
CA ALA A 164 -8.39 7.77 3.28
C ALA A 164 -9.11 7.02 4.40
N ILE A 165 -8.82 5.73 4.52
CA ILE A 165 -9.36 4.83 5.54
C ILE A 165 -8.18 4.25 6.32
N VAL A 166 -8.03 4.63 7.58
CA VAL A 166 -7.02 4.05 8.48
C VAL A 166 -7.60 2.81 9.14
N VAL A 167 -6.90 1.68 9.08
CA VAL A 167 -7.37 0.39 9.59
C VAL A 167 -6.39 -0.19 10.60
N ASP A 168 -6.82 -0.41 11.83
CA ASP A 168 -6.03 -1.15 12.82
C ASP A 168 -6.17 -2.66 12.57
N SER A 169 -5.07 -3.28 12.12
CA SER A 169 -5.03 -4.70 11.79
C SER A 169 -5.20 -5.63 13.00
N THR A 170 -4.96 -5.12 14.20
CA THR A 170 -5.18 -5.86 15.45
C THR A 170 -6.64 -5.83 15.90
N LEU A 171 -7.35 -4.76 15.53
CA LEU A 171 -8.77 -4.57 15.83
C LEU A 171 -9.67 -5.22 14.77
N PHE A 172 -9.26 -5.19 13.50
CA PHE A 172 -9.98 -5.75 12.37
C PHE A 172 -9.16 -6.83 11.62
N PRO A 173 -8.79 -7.94 12.28
CA PRO A 173 -7.90 -8.95 11.70
C PRO A 173 -8.50 -9.62 10.46
N ALA A 174 -9.82 -9.80 10.39
CA ALA A 174 -10.50 -10.35 9.22
C ALA A 174 -10.35 -9.44 7.99
N LEU A 175 -10.45 -8.12 8.18
CA LEU A 175 -10.25 -7.15 7.10
C LEU A 175 -8.79 -7.16 6.60
N SER A 176 -7.83 -7.27 7.51
CA SER A 176 -6.41 -7.44 7.12
C SER A 176 -6.16 -8.75 6.38
N ALA A 177 -6.80 -9.85 6.80
CA ALA A 177 -6.67 -11.15 6.15
C ALA A 177 -7.27 -11.18 4.73
N THR A 178 -8.47 -10.61 4.53
CA THR A 178 -9.09 -10.51 3.19
C THR A 178 -8.27 -9.68 2.22
N ARG A 179 -7.57 -8.65 2.73
CA ARG A 179 -6.60 -7.90 1.94
C ARG A 179 -5.23 -8.58 1.85
N GLY A 180 -4.97 -9.70 2.52
CA GLY A 180 -3.63 -10.32 2.52
C GLY A 180 -2.54 -9.42 3.11
N VAL A 181 -2.85 -8.64 4.14
CA VAL A 181 -1.88 -7.78 4.85
C VAL A 181 -1.07 -8.64 5.81
N ARG A 182 0.25 -8.74 5.58
CA ARG A 182 1.17 -9.53 6.41
C ARG A 182 2.15 -8.69 7.23
N SER A 183 2.27 -7.41 6.91
CA SER A 183 3.25 -6.48 7.48
C SER A 183 2.68 -5.07 7.50
N LEU A 184 3.29 -4.20 8.31
CA LEU A 184 2.77 -2.87 8.60
C LEU A 184 3.88 -1.81 8.56
N PRO A 185 3.57 -0.55 8.17
CA PRO A 185 2.32 -0.15 7.54
C PRO A 185 2.14 -0.80 6.16
N THR A 186 0.89 -1.06 5.76
CA THR A 186 0.57 -1.41 4.37
C THR A 186 -0.42 -0.39 3.83
N VAL A 187 -0.07 0.28 2.73
CA VAL A 187 -0.95 1.19 2.00
C VAL A 187 -1.50 0.46 0.79
N ILE A 188 -2.82 0.48 0.61
CA ILE A 188 -3.51 -0.10 -0.54
C ILE A 188 -4.32 0.99 -1.23
N LEU A 189 -4.07 1.22 -2.51
CA LEU A 189 -4.81 2.15 -3.36
C LEU A 189 -5.75 1.37 -4.28
N ASP A 190 -7.03 1.74 -4.24
CA ASP A 190 -8.10 1.21 -5.08
C ASP A 190 -8.20 -0.32 -5.06
N GLY A 191 -7.80 -0.93 -3.93
CA GLY A 191 -7.77 -2.39 -3.73
C GLY A 191 -6.70 -3.14 -4.52
N GLN A 192 -5.88 -2.45 -5.33
CA GLN A 192 -4.99 -3.06 -6.32
C GLN A 192 -3.52 -2.76 -6.07
N PHE A 193 -3.17 -1.48 -5.92
CA PHE A 193 -1.78 -1.05 -5.76
C PHE A 193 -1.39 -1.09 -4.30
N ARG A 194 -0.24 -1.69 -3.99
CA ARG A 194 0.22 -1.91 -2.61
C ARG A 194 1.60 -1.35 -2.40
N TRP A 195 1.79 -0.73 -1.23
CA TRP A 195 3.09 -0.42 -0.68
C TRP A 195 3.20 -0.92 0.74
N THR A 196 4.27 -1.65 1.04
CA THR A 196 4.55 -2.20 2.37
C THR A 196 5.77 -1.52 2.97
N GLY A 197 5.66 -1.07 4.23
CA GLY A 197 6.74 -0.41 4.94
C GLY A 197 6.98 1.02 4.44
N SER A 198 8.22 1.31 4.05
CA SER A 198 8.58 2.62 3.48
C SER A 198 8.17 2.69 2.02
N PHE A 199 7.65 3.83 1.60
CA PHE A 199 7.26 4.08 0.22
C PHE A 199 7.55 5.51 -0.20
N GLU A 200 7.77 5.68 -1.50
CA GLU A 200 7.93 6.98 -2.13
C GLU A 200 6.57 7.64 -2.31
N LEU A 201 6.41 8.82 -1.69
CA LEU A 201 5.16 9.59 -1.78
C LEU A 201 4.85 9.99 -3.23
N LYS A 202 5.89 10.23 -4.03
CA LYS A 202 5.77 10.54 -5.45
C LYS A 202 4.99 9.46 -6.19
N ASP A 203 5.36 8.20 -6.01
CA ASP A 203 4.73 7.07 -6.69
C ASP A 203 3.25 6.94 -6.30
N LEU A 204 2.93 7.09 -5.02
CA LEU A 204 1.53 7.09 -4.56
C LEU A 204 0.73 8.22 -5.22
N VAL A 205 1.28 9.43 -5.28
CA VAL A 205 0.61 10.60 -5.89
C VAL A 205 0.42 10.42 -7.40
N GLU A 206 1.43 9.89 -8.10
CA GLU A 206 1.35 9.61 -9.53
C GLU A 206 0.28 8.56 -9.82
N MET A 207 0.22 7.49 -9.02
CA MET A 207 -0.83 6.49 -9.13
C MET A 207 -2.21 7.06 -8.84
N ILE A 208 -2.34 7.94 -7.84
CA ILE A 208 -3.59 8.64 -7.54
C ILE A 208 -4.01 9.54 -8.71
N ALA A 209 -3.07 10.25 -9.34
CA ALA A 209 -3.39 11.22 -10.38
C ALA A 209 -3.66 10.60 -11.76
N ARG A 210 -2.89 9.57 -12.13
CA ARG A 210 -2.85 9.06 -13.51
C ARG A 210 -3.36 7.64 -13.68
N ARG A 211 -3.37 6.86 -12.60
CA ARG A 211 -3.73 5.42 -12.62
C ARG A 211 -2.92 4.69 -13.70
N ASP A 212 -1.64 5.08 -13.82
CA ASP A 212 -0.74 4.58 -14.83
C ASP A 212 0.45 3.87 -14.19
N PRO A 213 0.42 2.51 -14.12
CA PRO A 213 1.49 1.75 -13.50
C PRO A 213 2.82 1.83 -14.27
N SER A 214 2.83 2.28 -15.52
CA SER A 214 4.07 2.44 -16.30
C SER A 214 5.00 3.54 -15.75
N LEU A 215 4.46 4.43 -14.91
CA LEU A 215 5.18 5.51 -14.27
C LEU A 215 5.84 5.10 -12.94
N LEU A 216 5.52 3.92 -12.41
CA LEU A 216 6.06 3.45 -11.14
C LEU A 216 7.57 3.21 -11.21
N GLY A 217 8.28 3.65 -10.17
CA GLY A 217 9.67 3.32 -9.95
C GLY A 217 9.89 1.84 -9.62
N ALA A 218 11.13 1.37 -9.75
CA ALA A 218 11.50 -0.03 -9.50
C ALA A 218 11.11 -0.48 -8.07
N ASP A 219 11.30 0.34 -7.05
CA ASP A 219 10.96 -0.02 -5.66
C ASP A 219 9.45 -0.22 -5.44
N SER A 220 8.61 0.52 -6.17
CA SER A 220 7.16 0.33 -6.16
C SER A 220 6.75 -0.89 -6.98
N LEU A 221 7.35 -1.10 -8.15
CA LEU A 221 7.10 -2.31 -8.96
C LEU A 221 7.54 -3.57 -8.22
N LYS A 222 8.60 -3.50 -7.42
CA LYS A 222 9.08 -4.60 -6.59
C LYS A 222 8.00 -5.13 -5.64
N GLN A 223 7.07 -4.28 -5.19
CA GLN A 223 5.96 -4.69 -4.32
C GLN A 223 5.00 -5.70 -4.98
N PHE A 224 5.09 -5.88 -6.31
CA PHE A 224 4.37 -6.91 -7.06
C PHE A 224 5.15 -8.21 -7.21
N LEU A 225 6.45 -8.22 -6.90
CA LEU A 225 7.28 -9.42 -7.01
C LEU A 225 7.19 -10.29 -5.75
N ASP A 226 6.83 -9.67 -4.63
CA ASP A 226 6.55 -10.37 -3.38
C ASP A 226 5.14 -11.01 -3.43
N GLU A 227 4.97 -12.15 -2.75
CA GLU A 227 3.65 -12.74 -2.45
C GLU A 227 2.83 -13.23 -3.66
N SER A 228 3.45 -13.87 -4.66
CA SER A 228 2.77 -14.49 -5.82
C SER A 228 2.02 -13.50 -6.73
N ARG A 229 2.40 -12.23 -6.72
CA ARG A 229 1.77 -11.17 -7.51
C ARG A 229 2.54 -10.81 -8.79
N ALA A 230 3.56 -11.59 -9.13
CA ALA A 230 4.38 -11.39 -10.32
C ALA A 230 3.53 -11.40 -11.61
N GLU A 231 2.51 -12.26 -11.65
CA GLU A 231 1.50 -12.31 -12.72
C GLU A 231 0.76 -10.97 -12.88
N ILE A 232 0.41 -10.29 -11.79
CA ILE A 232 -0.27 -8.98 -11.85
C ILE A 232 0.64 -7.94 -12.52
N LEU A 233 1.95 -7.98 -12.25
CA LEU A 233 2.89 -7.07 -12.92
C LEU A 233 3.01 -7.37 -14.42
N ALA A 234 3.05 -8.66 -14.78
CA ALA A 234 3.01 -9.10 -16.17
C ALA A 234 1.73 -8.63 -16.87
N ASP A 235 0.57 -8.83 -16.23
CA ASP A 235 -0.74 -8.39 -16.73
C ASP A 235 -0.79 -6.89 -16.97
N MET A 236 -0.29 -6.08 -16.03
CA MET A 236 -0.25 -4.62 -16.20
C MET A 236 0.57 -4.21 -17.42
N MET A 237 1.74 -4.82 -17.65
CA MET A 237 2.57 -4.56 -18.83
C MET A 237 1.89 -5.03 -20.12
N ALA A 238 1.28 -6.22 -20.08
CA ALA A 238 0.55 -6.81 -21.19
C ALA A 238 -0.65 -5.96 -21.62
N ASP A 239 -1.46 -5.51 -20.66
CA ASP A 239 -2.65 -4.70 -20.88
C ASP A 239 -2.28 -3.29 -21.42
N ARG A 240 -1.14 -2.76 -20.97
CA ARG A 240 -0.58 -1.50 -21.50
C ARG A 240 0.12 -1.66 -22.83
N GLY A 241 0.44 -2.88 -23.24
CA GLY A 241 1.21 -3.15 -24.45
C GLY A 241 2.63 -2.60 -24.39
N MET A 242 3.24 -2.53 -23.21
CA MET A 242 4.61 -2.04 -23.04
C MET A 242 5.29 -2.61 -21.79
N VAL A 243 6.61 -2.81 -21.88
CA VAL A 243 7.44 -3.14 -20.72
C VAL A 243 7.74 -1.86 -19.94
N PHE A 244 7.50 -1.88 -18.63
CA PHE A 244 7.73 -0.71 -17.79
C PHE A 244 9.22 -0.47 -17.55
N GLN A 245 9.66 0.79 -17.52
CA GLN A 245 11.08 1.12 -17.37
C GLN A 245 11.68 0.61 -16.05
N GLY A 246 10.91 0.64 -14.95
CA GLY A 246 11.36 0.08 -13.68
C GLY A 246 11.55 -1.44 -13.70
N PHE A 247 10.92 -2.17 -14.63
CA PHE A 247 11.04 -3.62 -14.74
C PHE A 247 12.45 -4.06 -15.15
N TYR A 248 13.12 -3.30 -16.03
CA TYR A 248 14.52 -3.54 -16.38
C TYR A 248 15.43 -3.53 -15.16
N THR A 249 15.23 -2.55 -14.27
CA THR A 249 15.98 -2.44 -13.01
C THR A 249 15.73 -3.63 -12.08
N LEU A 250 14.53 -4.22 -12.11
CA LEU A 250 14.19 -5.39 -11.32
C LEU A 250 14.88 -6.66 -11.84
N LEU A 251 14.93 -6.84 -13.15
CA LEU A 251 15.64 -7.96 -13.79
C LEU A 251 17.15 -7.90 -13.58
N THR A 252 17.74 -6.71 -13.40
CA THR A 252 19.17 -6.53 -13.13
C THR A 252 19.47 -6.18 -11.67
N HIS A 253 18.54 -6.46 -10.75
CA HIS A 253 18.66 -6.04 -9.35
C HIS A 253 19.77 -6.82 -8.60
N SER A 254 20.48 -6.19 -7.65
CA SER A 254 21.58 -6.84 -6.93
C SER A 254 21.16 -8.04 -6.07
N LYS A 255 19.95 -8.00 -5.49
CA LYS A 255 19.37 -9.09 -4.70
C LYS A 255 18.68 -10.14 -5.57
N TRP A 256 19.15 -11.39 -5.49
CA TRP A 256 18.58 -12.53 -6.22
C TRP A 256 17.07 -12.74 -6.04
N PRO A 257 16.48 -12.68 -4.82
CA PRO A 257 15.03 -12.86 -4.68
C PRO A 257 14.18 -11.87 -5.49
N VAL A 258 14.70 -10.66 -5.72
CA VAL A 258 14.03 -9.64 -6.55
C VAL A 258 14.09 -10.04 -8.01
N ARG A 259 15.26 -10.47 -8.48
CA ARG A 259 15.42 -10.92 -9.87
C ARG A 259 14.56 -12.14 -10.15
N LEU A 260 14.53 -13.11 -9.24
CA LEU A 260 13.69 -14.31 -9.37
C LEU A 260 12.21 -13.92 -9.57
N GLY A 261 11.67 -13.04 -8.72
CA GLY A 261 10.29 -12.57 -8.88
C GLY A 261 10.06 -11.85 -10.21
N ALA A 262 11.04 -11.06 -10.67
CA ALA A 262 10.97 -10.38 -11.96
C ALA A 262 11.06 -11.35 -13.14
N MET A 263 11.87 -12.41 -13.05
CA MET A 263 11.96 -13.48 -14.05
C MET A 263 10.62 -14.23 -14.15
N VAL A 264 9.97 -14.52 -13.03
CA VAL A 264 8.61 -15.10 -13.02
C VAL A 264 7.63 -14.16 -13.73
N ALA A 265 7.65 -12.86 -13.43
CA ALA A 265 6.79 -11.89 -14.13
C ALA A 265 7.10 -11.83 -15.63
N PHE A 266 8.37 -11.98 -16.02
CA PHE A 266 8.77 -12.03 -17.43
C PHE A 266 8.20 -13.26 -18.13
N GLU A 267 8.27 -14.45 -17.54
CA GLU A 267 7.71 -15.66 -18.13
C GLU A 267 6.20 -15.51 -18.41
N HIS A 268 5.44 -15.01 -17.43
CA HIS A 268 4.01 -14.73 -17.61
C HIS A 268 3.77 -13.67 -18.71
N LEU A 269 4.64 -12.65 -18.80
CA LEU A 269 4.53 -11.62 -19.84
C LEU A 269 4.77 -12.21 -21.23
N VAL A 270 5.79 -13.06 -21.40
CA VAL A 270 6.11 -13.70 -22.69
C VAL A 270 4.99 -14.65 -23.11
N GLU A 271 4.43 -15.41 -22.17
CA GLU A 271 3.30 -16.30 -22.44
C GLU A 271 2.07 -15.51 -22.95
N LYS A 272 1.77 -14.36 -22.34
CA LYS A 272 0.59 -13.55 -22.67
C LYS A 272 0.79 -12.62 -23.87
N ARG A 273 1.98 -12.02 -24.01
CA ARG A 273 2.34 -10.97 -24.97
C ARG A 273 3.78 -11.14 -25.47
N PRO A 274 4.05 -12.18 -26.29
CA PRO A 274 5.40 -12.46 -26.78
C PRO A 274 5.98 -11.34 -27.66
N ASP A 275 5.13 -10.49 -28.24
CA ASP A 275 5.57 -9.33 -29.02
C ASP A 275 6.33 -8.28 -28.18
N LEU A 276 6.13 -8.27 -26.86
CA LEU A 276 6.79 -7.31 -25.96
C LEU A 276 8.20 -7.75 -25.52
N SER A 277 8.60 -8.99 -25.80
CA SER A 277 9.90 -9.52 -25.34
C SER A 277 11.07 -9.00 -26.17
N SER A 278 10.90 -8.73 -27.46
CA SER A 278 12.02 -8.39 -28.37
C SER A 278 12.79 -7.15 -27.90
N GLY A 279 12.09 -6.04 -27.63
CA GLY A 279 12.75 -4.82 -27.15
C GLY A 279 13.34 -4.94 -25.74
N LEU A 280 12.81 -5.83 -24.90
CA LEU A 280 13.38 -6.12 -23.59
C LEU A 280 14.70 -6.90 -23.71
N ILE A 281 14.73 -7.92 -24.57
CA ILE A 281 15.90 -8.77 -24.80
C ILE A 281 17.06 -7.97 -25.42
N GLU A 282 16.78 -7.13 -26.41
CA GLU A 282 17.79 -6.24 -27.00
C GLU A 282 18.38 -5.28 -25.96
N ALA A 283 17.55 -4.64 -25.14
CA ALA A 283 18.01 -3.71 -24.12
C ALA A 283 18.78 -4.40 -22.97
N LEU A 284 18.44 -5.66 -22.64
CA LEU A 284 19.22 -6.46 -21.68
C LEU A 284 20.60 -6.83 -22.26
N TRP A 285 20.65 -7.14 -23.56
CA TRP A 285 21.91 -7.43 -24.24
C TRP A 285 22.86 -6.23 -24.27
N GLU A 286 22.34 -5.02 -24.51
CA GLU A 286 23.16 -3.80 -24.49
C GLU A 286 23.89 -3.59 -23.15
N LYS A 287 23.24 -3.95 -22.04
CA LYS A 287 23.82 -3.85 -20.69
C LYS A 287 24.63 -5.06 -20.27
N PHE A 288 24.48 -6.18 -20.97
CA PHE A 288 25.03 -7.48 -20.60
C PHE A 288 26.53 -7.44 -20.26
N PRO A 289 27.42 -6.79 -21.03
CA PRO A 289 28.86 -6.82 -20.77
C PRO A 289 29.24 -6.29 -19.37
N ASP A 290 28.51 -5.28 -18.89
CA ASP A 290 28.82 -4.53 -17.67
C ASP A 290 28.23 -5.16 -16.39
N LEU A 291 27.51 -6.29 -16.52
CA LEU A 291 26.86 -6.95 -15.39
C LEU A 291 27.73 -8.01 -14.73
N ASP A 292 27.48 -8.27 -13.45
CA ASP A 292 28.11 -9.36 -12.71
C ASP A 292 27.62 -10.73 -13.22
N ASP A 293 28.49 -11.73 -13.16
CA ASP A 293 28.22 -13.10 -13.64
C ASP A 293 26.88 -13.70 -13.16
N PRO A 294 26.47 -13.58 -11.88
CA PRO A 294 25.17 -14.09 -11.46
C PRO A 294 23.98 -13.43 -12.19
N VAL A 295 24.07 -12.14 -12.48
CA VAL A 295 23.02 -11.42 -13.22
C VAL A 295 23.06 -11.79 -14.70
N LYS A 296 24.26 -11.96 -15.27
CA LYS A 296 24.44 -12.47 -16.64
C LYS A 296 23.77 -13.84 -16.81
N GLY A 297 23.97 -14.76 -15.87
CA GLY A 297 23.31 -16.08 -15.88
C GLY A 297 21.78 -15.96 -15.93
N ASP A 298 21.20 -15.12 -15.06
CA ASP A 298 19.76 -14.86 -15.06
C ASP A 298 19.27 -14.27 -16.38
N ILE A 299 20.04 -13.39 -17.04
CA ILE A 299 19.70 -12.83 -18.35
C ILE A 299 19.76 -13.88 -19.47
N LEU A 300 20.75 -14.78 -19.44
CA LEU A 300 20.84 -15.87 -20.41
C LEU A 300 19.61 -16.78 -20.30
N TYR A 301 19.17 -17.07 -19.07
CA TYR A 301 17.90 -17.78 -18.86
C TYR A 301 16.72 -17.05 -19.53
N LEU A 302 16.58 -15.73 -19.33
CA LEU A 302 15.52 -14.93 -19.97
C LEU A 302 15.60 -15.01 -21.50
N PHE A 303 16.81 -15.02 -22.08
CA PHE A 303 17.01 -15.18 -23.52
C PHE A 303 16.45 -16.51 -24.00
N GLY A 304 16.71 -17.59 -23.26
CA GLY A 304 16.17 -18.91 -23.53
C GLY A 304 14.64 -18.97 -23.51
N GLN A 305 14.01 -18.31 -22.53
CA GLN A 305 12.55 -18.28 -22.38
C GLN A 305 11.85 -17.26 -23.29
N SER A 306 12.59 -16.40 -23.99
CA SER A 306 12.02 -15.21 -24.64
C SER A 306 11.21 -15.48 -25.92
N GLY A 307 11.52 -16.58 -26.61
CA GLY A 307 11.03 -16.84 -27.97
C GLY A 307 11.50 -15.80 -29.02
N VAL A 308 12.54 -15.00 -28.73
CA VAL A 308 13.03 -13.94 -29.63
C VAL A 308 14.13 -14.48 -30.55
N PRO A 309 14.01 -14.40 -31.89
CA PRO A 309 15.03 -14.92 -32.80
C PRO A 309 16.42 -14.29 -32.62
N ALA A 310 16.49 -12.99 -32.29
CA ALA A 310 17.75 -12.30 -32.06
C ALA A 310 18.56 -12.88 -30.88
N ALA A 311 17.90 -13.54 -29.92
CA ALA A 311 18.56 -14.14 -28.78
C ALA A 311 19.53 -15.27 -29.17
N PHE A 312 19.33 -15.96 -30.31
CA PHE A 312 20.29 -16.95 -30.82
C PHE A 312 21.68 -16.35 -31.00
N HIS A 313 21.78 -15.21 -31.67
CA HIS A 313 23.06 -14.54 -31.91
C HIS A 313 23.72 -14.06 -30.62
N PHE A 314 22.94 -13.64 -29.63
CA PHE A 314 23.48 -13.22 -28.34
C PHE A 314 24.07 -14.41 -27.56
N LEU A 315 23.36 -15.54 -27.54
CA LEU A 315 23.82 -16.77 -26.91
C LEU A 315 25.08 -17.32 -27.61
N GLU A 316 25.10 -17.36 -28.94
CA GLU A 316 26.27 -17.77 -29.74
C GLU A 316 27.49 -16.86 -29.47
N ALA A 317 27.28 -15.55 -29.33
CA ALA A 317 28.35 -14.60 -29.02
C ALA A 317 28.97 -14.87 -27.64
N VAL A 318 28.17 -15.26 -26.64
CA VAL A 318 28.67 -15.64 -25.31
C VAL A 318 29.46 -16.95 -25.37
N LEU A 319 28.98 -17.95 -26.13
CA LEU A 319 29.65 -19.24 -26.27
C LEU A 319 30.98 -19.15 -27.04
N GLY A 320 31.04 -18.30 -28.07
CA GLY A 320 32.25 -18.05 -28.86
C GLY A 320 33.26 -17.09 -28.20
N GLY A 321 32.85 -16.39 -27.15
CA GLY A 321 33.66 -15.40 -26.44
C GLY A 321 34.33 -15.94 -25.16
N PRO A 322 35.17 -15.12 -24.51
CA PRO A 322 35.68 -15.43 -23.18
C PRO A 322 34.57 -15.31 -22.13
N CYS A 323 34.24 -16.42 -21.47
CA CYS A 323 33.26 -16.48 -20.39
C CYS A 323 33.67 -17.52 -19.33
N SER A 324 33.11 -17.41 -18.12
CA SER A 324 33.24 -18.42 -17.06
C SER A 324 32.53 -19.73 -17.46
N HIS A 325 32.87 -20.82 -16.77
CA HIS A 325 32.26 -22.12 -17.06
C HIS A 325 30.75 -22.09 -16.83
N GLU A 326 30.33 -21.46 -15.73
CA GLU A 326 28.95 -21.33 -15.31
C GLU A 326 28.13 -20.53 -16.34
N LEU A 327 28.69 -19.47 -16.92
CA LEU A 327 28.03 -18.71 -17.97
C LEU A 327 27.95 -19.46 -19.29
N ARG A 328 28.94 -20.31 -19.59
CA ARG A 328 28.89 -21.18 -20.77
C ARG A 328 27.77 -22.19 -20.65
N GLU A 329 27.67 -22.89 -19.52
CA GLU A 329 26.57 -23.83 -19.24
C GLU A 329 25.21 -23.14 -19.33
N ALA A 330 25.04 -21.98 -18.69
CA ALA A 330 23.79 -21.22 -18.76
C ALA A 330 23.42 -20.79 -20.19
N ALA A 331 24.39 -20.42 -21.02
CA ALA A 331 24.15 -20.07 -22.42
C ALA A 331 23.78 -21.30 -23.28
N GLU A 332 24.37 -22.47 -23.02
CA GLU A 332 24.02 -23.73 -23.69
C GLU A 332 22.58 -24.16 -23.35
N GLU A 333 22.21 -24.14 -22.08
CA GLU A 333 20.85 -24.45 -21.61
C GLU A 333 19.79 -23.48 -22.19
N ALA A 334 20.13 -22.19 -22.22
CA ALA A 334 19.28 -21.17 -22.82
C ALA A 334 19.10 -21.39 -24.34
N LEU A 335 20.16 -21.80 -25.05
CA LEU A 335 20.10 -22.07 -26.49
C LEU A 335 19.22 -23.28 -26.80
N GLU A 336 19.29 -24.34 -25.97
CA GLU A 336 18.41 -25.49 -26.07
C GLU A 336 16.95 -25.09 -25.80
N SER A 337 16.70 -24.33 -24.74
CA SER A 337 15.37 -23.82 -24.38
C SER A 337 14.76 -22.97 -25.50
N LEU A 338 15.53 -22.04 -26.06
CA LEU A 338 15.10 -21.19 -27.17
C LEU A 338 14.77 -22.02 -28.42
N SER A 339 15.59 -23.03 -28.73
CA SER A 339 15.36 -23.95 -29.85
C SER A 339 14.03 -24.70 -29.70
N HIS A 340 13.66 -25.09 -28.48
CA HIS A 340 12.36 -25.71 -28.23
C HIS A 340 11.17 -24.79 -28.48
N HIS A 341 11.30 -23.47 -28.23
CA HIS A 341 10.25 -22.51 -28.57
C HIS A 341 9.96 -22.47 -30.08
N PHE A 342 10.98 -22.54 -30.93
CA PHE A 342 10.81 -22.55 -32.40
C PHE A 342 10.50 -23.93 -32.98
N GLY A 343 10.83 -25.02 -32.29
CA GLY A 343 10.52 -26.38 -32.71
C GLY A 343 9.09 -26.85 -32.41
N ARG A 344 8.31 -26.09 -31.62
CA ARG A 344 6.89 -26.35 -31.29
C ARG A 344 5.89 -25.58 -32.18
N GLY A 345 6.38 -24.78 -33.13
CA GLY A 345 5.58 -23.93 -34.03
C GLY A 345 5.04 -24.62 -35.27
#